data_AF-A0A2U3Q3X0-F1
#
_entry.id   AF-A0A2U3Q3X0-F1
#
_cell.length_a   1.000
_cell.length_b   1.000
_cell.length_c   1.000
_cell.angle_alpha   90.00
_cell.angle_beta   90.00
_cell.angle_gamma   90.00
#
_symmetry.space_group_name_H-M   'P 1'
#
loop_
_entity.id
_entity.type
_entity.pdbx_description
1 polymer ?
#
loop_
_entity_poly.entity_id
_entity_poly.type
_entity_poly.pdbx_seq_one_letter_code
_entity_poly.pdbx_strand_id
1 'polypeptide(L)'
;MTSRHLAITMGDPAGIGPEIIVKACVGLKERIAKGDLRLLIIGSGAALDGAKSALGADVAIPEVTADDREWPDLCYLQADVEGDPIKPGVLSADGGRFAYKAIEQGVRLTQAGRTAAIVTAPLNKEALNKAGYHFPGHTEMLAHLTGVRGSVMLLAHGNMRVSHVSTHVALEDVPKRLTPERLRMVIDLTNDALRRLGIARPKIAIAALNPHAGEGGLFGRQDIDVSAPTIAKAVADGLDVVGPVPGDTIFVKLRAGQFDAAVAMYHDQGHIPVKLLGFQVDPATGRWQELSGVNITLGLPIIRTSVDHGTAFDIAGKGIANEHSLIEAIDYAERLAAGTSAAKS
;
A
#
# COMPACT_ATOMS: atom_id res chain seq x y z
N MET A 1 -18.33 18.14 3.96
CA MET A 1 -17.91 17.32 5.12
C MET A 1 -16.43 17.55 5.31
N THR A 2 -15.97 17.85 6.52
CA THR A 2 -14.54 18.01 6.80
C THR A 2 -13.83 16.67 6.55
N SER A 3 -12.68 16.68 5.86
CA SER A 3 -11.91 15.45 5.66
C SER A 3 -11.44 14.95 7.03
N ARG A 4 -11.42 13.63 7.23
CA ARG A 4 -10.82 13.02 8.43
C ARG A 4 -9.33 12.87 8.21
N HIS A 5 -8.56 12.86 9.30
CA HIS A 5 -7.12 12.59 9.24
C HIS A 5 -6.82 11.25 8.57
N LEU A 6 -5.76 11.22 7.77
CA LEU A 6 -5.08 10.01 7.34
C LEU A 6 -3.99 9.70 8.37
N ALA A 7 -3.99 8.49 8.93
CA ALA A 7 -2.98 8.04 9.88
C ALA A 7 -1.72 7.59 9.13
N ILE A 8 -0.63 8.34 9.22
CA ILE A 8 0.66 7.96 8.65
C ILE A 8 1.47 7.23 9.72
N THR A 9 1.69 5.93 9.58
CA THR A 9 2.56 5.20 10.51
C THR A 9 4.00 5.33 10.05
N MET A 10 4.89 5.80 10.93
CA MET A 10 6.29 6.09 10.62
C MET A 10 7.11 4.87 10.18
N GLY A 11 6.65 3.67 10.51
CA GLY A 11 7.41 2.45 10.28
C GLY A 11 8.59 2.37 11.25
N ASP A 12 9.73 1.88 10.79
CA ASP A 12 10.94 1.82 11.63
C ASP A 12 11.59 3.22 11.72
N PRO A 13 11.69 3.83 12.93
CA PRO A 13 12.31 5.15 13.10
C PRO A 13 13.80 5.18 12.74
N ALA A 14 14.49 4.03 12.70
CA ALA A 14 15.87 3.95 12.21
C ALA A 14 15.96 3.95 10.68
N GLY A 15 14.85 3.81 9.96
CA GLY A 15 14.81 3.84 8.50
C GLY A 15 14.62 5.24 7.92
N ILE A 16 14.29 5.30 6.64
CA ILE A 16 13.97 6.56 5.93
C ILE A 16 12.59 7.14 6.24
N GLY A 17 11.73 6.39 6.94
CA GLY A 17 10.35 6.78 7.26
C GLY A 17 10.22 8.21 7.82
N PRO A 18 10.99 8.58 8.86
CA PRO A 18 10.97 9.95 9.39
C PRO A 18 11.28 11.02 8.33
N GLU A 19 12.31 10.81 7.51
CA GLU A 19 12.77 11.77 6.51
C GLU A 19 11.73 11.99 5.41
N ILE A 20 11.17 10.91 4.85
CA ILE A 20 10.18 11.01 3.77
C ILE A 20 8.85 11.60 4.27
N ILE A 21 8.49 11.38 5.54
CA ILE A 21 7.29 11.98 6.15
C ILE A 21 7.45 13.49 6.26
N VAL A 22 8.60 13.97 6.75
CA VAL A 22 8.86 15.41 6.86
C VAL A 22 8.84 16.06 5.49
N LYS A 23 9.52 15.46 4.49
CA LYS A 23 9.51 15.96 3.11
C LYS A 23 8.11 16.00 2.51
N ALA A 24 7.31 14.93 2.69
CA ALA A 24 5.93 14.90 2.25
C ALA A 24 5.08 16.00 2.90
N CYS A 25 5.25 16.25 4.21
CA CYS A 25 4.54 17.33 4.91
C CYS A 25 4.92 18.71 4.36
N VAL A 26 6.19 18.94 4.01
CA VAL A 26 6.64 20.18 3.37
C VAL A 26 6.03 20.31 1.97
N GLY A 27 6.09 19.27 1.15
CA GLY A 27 5.53 19.26 -0.21
C GLY A 27 4.00 19.43 -0.24
N LEU A 28 3.30 18.99 0.81
CA LEU A 28 1.84 19.06 0.93
C LEU A 28 1.36 20.24 1.80
N LYS A 29 2.26 21.14 2.23
CA LYS A 29 1.99 22.24 3.17
C LYS A 29 0.80 23.10 2.77
N GLU A 30 0.65 23.41 1.48
CA GLU A 30 -0.47 24.23 1.00
C GLU A 30 -1.84 23.55 1.15
N ARG A 31 -1.93 22.24 0.85
CA ARG A 31 -3.17 21.47 0.99
C ARG A 31 -3.56 21.32 2.45
N ILE A 32 -2.58 21.14 3.32
CA ILE A 32 -2.77 21.07 4.78
C ILE A 32 -3.25 22.43 5.30
N ALA A 33 -2.60 23.53 4.91
CA ALA A 33 -2.95 24.87 5.37
C ALA A 33 -4.35 25.34 4.92
N LYS A 34 -4.84 24.84 3.78
CA LYS A 34 -6.21 25.09 3.29
C LYS A 34 -7.27 24.22 3.98
N GLY A 35 -6.86 23.21 4.77
CA GLY A 35 -7.75 22.24 5.38
C GLY A 35 -8.28 21.17 4.42
N ASP A 36 -7.70 21.06 3.21
CA ASP A 36 -8.07 20.04 2.23
C ASP A 36 -7.57 18.66 2.67
N LEU A 37 -6.35 18.62 3.23
CA LEU A 37 -5.68 17.42 3.68
C LEU A 37 -5.40 17.47 5.18
N ARG A 38 -5.71 16.36 5.87
CA ARG A 38 -5.41 16.20 7.30
C ARG A 38 -4.55 14.98 7.55
N LEU A 39 -3.43 15.13 8.24
CA LEU A 39 -2.44 14.08 8.49
C LEU A 39 -2.18 13.92 9.98
N LEU A 40 -2.28 12.69 10.48
CA LEU A 40 -1.84 12.31 11.82
C LEU A 40 -0.64 11.37 11.68
N ILE A 41 0.54 11.82 12.06
CA ILE A 41 1.75 10.99 12.06
C ILE A 41 1.76 10.16 13.34
N ILE A 42 2.00 8.87 13.26
CA ILE A 42 2.09 7.97 14.42
C ILE A 42 3.49 7.35 14.41
N GLY A 43 4.31 7.65 15.41
CA GLY A 43 5.71 7.21 15.44
C GLY A 43 6.50 7.71 16.65
N SER A 44 7.82 7.78 16.51
CA SER A 44 8.73 8.37 17.52
C SER A 44 8.85 9.88 17.28
N GLY A 45 8.48 10.68 18.27
CA GLY A 45 8.66 12.13 18.27
C GLY A 45 10.14 12.51 18.16
N ALA A 46 11.03 11.78 18.86
CA ALA A 46 12.48 12.01 18.78
C ALA A 46 13.03 11.81 17.36
N ALA A 47 12.59 10.77 16.65
CA ALA A 47 12.98 10.54 15.27
C ALA A 47 12.40 11.58 14.30
N LEU A 48 11.15 12.02 14.54
CA LEU A 48 10.51 13.07 13.75
C LEU A 48 11.24 14.42 13.87
N ASP A 49 11.58 14.83 15.10
CA ASP A 49 12.32 16.06 15.34
C ASP A 49 13.78 15.98 14.86
N GLY A 50 14.40 14.80 14.97
CA GLY A 50 15.69 14.54 14.35
C GLY A 50 15.66 14.73 12.83
N ALA A 51 14.64 14.21 12.16
CA ALA A 51 14.46 14.37 10.71
C ALA A 51 14.18 15.83 10.32
N LYS A 52 13.31 16.54 11.05
CA LYS A 52 13.06 17.99 10.83
C LYS A 52 14.33 18.81 10.95
N SER A 53 15.13 18.54 11.98
CA SER A 53 16.40 19.24 12.23
C SER A 53 17.42 18.95 11.14
N ALA A 54 17.59 17.68 10.75
CA ALA A 54 18.53 17.28 9.71
C ALA A 54 18.20 17.87 8.33
N LEU A 55 16.91 18.05 8.03
CA LEU A 55 16.42 18.63 6.79
C LEU A 55 16.32 20.17 6.82
N GLY A 56 16.47 20.81 7.98
CA GLY A 56 16.20 22.23 8.15
C GLY A 56 14.75 22.61 7.80
N ALA A 57 13.80 21.70 8.04
CA ALA A 57 12.41 21.85 7.61
C ALA A 57 11.60 22.75 8.55
N ASP A 58 11.08 23.86 8.03
CA ASP A 58 10.15 24.75 8.74
C ASP A 58 8.69 24.29 8.58
N VAL A 59 8.35 23.23 9.33
CA VAL A 59 7.01 22.65 9.42
C VAL A 59 6.63 22.36 10.87
N ALA A 60 5.51 22.94 11.32
CA ALA A 60 4.97 22.68 12.64
C ALA A 60 4.18 21.37 12.63
N ILE A 61 4.62 20.42 13.47
CA ILE A 61 3.95 19.13 13.69
C ILE A 61 3.84 18.98 15.22
N PRO A 62 2.80 19.54 15.86
CA PRO A 62 2.62 19.46 17.30
C PRO A 62 2.24 18.04 17.75
N GLU A 63 2.63 17.70 18.98
CA GLU A 63 2.16 16.48 19.65
C GLU A 63 0.68 16.58 20.01
N VAL A 64 -0.04 15.48 19.85
CA VAL A 64 -1.42 15.31 20.30
C VAL A 64 -1.58 13.98 21.02
N THR A 65 -2.64 13.86 21.81
CA THR A 65 -3.05 12.59 22.41
C THR A 65 -4.16 11.93 21.60
N ALA A 66 -4.27 10.60 21.71
CA ALA A 66 -5.32 9.87 21.01
C ALA A 66 -6.74 10.27 21.45
N ASP A 67 -6.88 10.80 22.66
CA ASP A 67 -8.16 11.15 23.29
C ASP A 67 -8.55 12.61 23.08
N ASP A 68 -7.67 13.45 22.51
CA ASP A 68 -7.97 14.83 22.18
C ASP A 68 -9.24 14.90 21.30
N ARG A 69 -10.10 15.87 21.59
CA ARG A 69 -11.39 16.01 20.89
C ARG A 69 -11.22 16.41 19.43
N GLU A 70 -10.26 17.29 19.17
CA GLU A 70 -9.90 17.76 17.85
C GLU A 70 -8.39 17.79 17.72
N TRP A 71 -7.90 17.44 16.55
CA TRP A 71 -6.47 17.51 16.21
C TRP A 71 -6.25 18.62 15.19
N PRO A 72 -5.09 19.31 15.22
CA PRO A 72 -4.66 20.17 14.13
C PRO A 72 -4.61 19.40 12.80
N ASP A 73 -4.72 20.10 11.67
CA ASP A 73 -4.70 19.47 10.34
C ASP A 73 -3.40 18.68 10.07
N LEU A 74 -2.30 19.04 10.73
CA LEU A 74 -1.06 18.26 10.78
C LEU A 74 -0.60 18.15 12.24
N CYS A 75 -0.39 16.92 12.71
CA CYS A 75 0.06 16.64 14.08
C CYS A 75 0.76 15.27 14.16
N TYR A 76 1.39 14.99 15.30
CA TYR A 76 1.94 13.68 15.60
C TYR A 76 1.38 13.09 16.90
N LEU A 77 1.24 11.78 16.93
CA LEU A 77 0.90 10.97 18.09
C LEU A 77 2.09 10.05 18.38
N GLN A 78 2.61 10.12 19.61
CA GLN A 78 3.66 9.23 20.07
C GLN A 78 3.16 7.78 20.09
N ALA A 79 3.85 6.88 19.39
CA ALA A 79 3.40 5.49 19.24
C ALA A 79 3.61 4.67 20.52
N ASP A 80 4.71 4.91 21.23
CA ASP A 80 5.10 4.23 22.46
C ASP A 80 6.10 5.06 23.27
N VAL A 81 6.43 4.62 24.48
CA VAL A 81 7.42 5.28 25.33
C VAL A 81 8.82 5.19 24.71
N GLU A 82 9.54 6.33 24.69
CA GLU A 82 10.94 6.39 24.25
C GLU A 82 11.85 5.65 25.22
N GLY A 83 12.77 4.86 24.67
CA GLY A 83 13.82 4.16 25.40
C GLY A 83 15.20 4.73 25.07
N ASP A 84 16.14 3.83 24.74
CA ASP A 84 17.45 4.25 24.24
C ASP A 84 17.32 4.91 22.86
N PRO A 85 18.21 5.87 22.51
CA PRO A 85 18.14 6.57 21.24
C PRO A 85 18.15 5.62 20.02
N ILE A 86 17.09 5.69 19.21
CA ILE A 86 17.02 4.99 17.92
C ILE A 86 17.87 5.77 16.90
N LYS A 87 19.00 5.18 16.49
CA LYS A 87 19.93 5.82 15.55
C LYS A 87 19.56 5.49 14.10
N PRO A 88 19.55 6.48 13.18
CA PRO A 88 19.35 6.22 11.76
C PRO A 88 20.33 5.17 11.22
N GLY A 89 19.82 4.22 10.46
CA GLY A 89 20.56 3.12 9.83
C GLY A 89 20.99 1.99 10.78
N VAL A 90 20.68 2.07 12.08
CA VAL A 90 21.11 1.09 13.08
C VAL A 90 19.93 0.26 13.56
N LEU A 91 20.00 -1.06 13.36
CA LEU A 91 18.97 -1.99 13.78
C LEU A 91 18.83 -2.10 15.31
N SER A 92 17.62 -1.87 15.81
CA SER A 92 17.31 -1.94 17.25
C SER A 92 15.97 -2.64 17.51
N ALA A 93 15.81 -3.19 18.73
CA ALA A 93 14.52 -3.72 19.17
C ALA A 93 13.48 -2.60 19.31
N ASP A 94 13.91 -1.43 19.79
CA ASP A 94 13.05 -0.25 19.92
C ASP A 94 12.52 0.21 18.56
N GLY A 95 13.32 0.18 17.50
CA GLY A 95 12.85 0.50 16.14
C GLY A 95 11.72 -0.43 15.68
N GLY A 96 11.86 -1.74 15.95
CA GLY A 96 10.80 -2.72 15.72
C GLY A 96 9.56 -2.52 16.58
N ARG A 97 9.73 -2.18 17.87
CA ARG A 97 8.63 -1.91 18.81
C ARG A 97 7.81 -0.70 18.34
N PHE A 98 8.46 0.41 18.02
CA PHE A 98 7.81 1.61 17.51
C PHE A 98 7.07 1.35 16.20
N ALA A 99 7.67 0.60 15.28
CA ALA A 99 7.01 0.23 14.02
C ALA A 99 5.71 -0.56 14.27
N TYR A 100 5.73 -1.56 15.16
CA TYR A 100 4.55 -2.32 15.53
C TYR A 100 3.48 -1.43 16.19
N LYS A 101 3.89 -0.65 17.21
CA LYS A 101 2.99 0.19 18.00
C LYS A 101 2.32 1.28 17.18
N ALA A 102 3.03 1.86 16.22
CA ALA A 102 2.45 2.83 15.30
C ALA A 102 1.31 2.21 14.47
N ILE A 103 1.49 0.99 13.99
CA ILE A 103 0.48 0.27 13.21
C ILE A 103 -0.70 -0.16 14.09
N GLU A 104 -0.44 -0.68 15.29
CA GLU A 104 -1.47 -1.03 16.27
C GLU A 104 -2.37 0.18 16.58
N GLN A 105 -1.77 1.34 16.87
CA GLN A 105 -2.50 2.59 17.10
C GLN A 105 -3.26 3.06 15.85
N GLY A 106 -2.63 3.03 14.67
CA GLY A 106 -3.28 3.41 13.41
C GLY A 106 -4.50 2.54 13.11
N VAL A 107 -4.42 1.22 13.32
CA VAL A 107 -5.54 0.28 13.18
C VAL A 107 -6.65 0.64 14.15
N ARG A 108 -6.33 0.82 15.43
CA ARG A 108 -7.30 1.17 16.47
C ARG A 108 -8.05 2.46 16.15
N LEU A 109 -7.34 3.52 15.78
CA LEU A 109 -7.95 4.83 15.44
C LEU A 109 -8.83 4.74 14.19
N THR A 110 -8.39 4.00 13.18
CA THR A 110 -9.13 3.89 11.91
C THR A 110 -10.40 3.04 12.08
N GLN A 111 -10.32 1.93 12.84
CA GLN A 111 -11.51 1.13 13.18
C GLN A 111 -12.50 1.89 14.07
N ALA A 112 -12.01 2.76 14.95
CA ALA A 112 -12.84 3.68 15.73
C ALA A 112 -13.41 4.85 14.91
N GLY A 113 -13.05 4.97 13.62
CA GLY A 113 -13.51 6.05 12.74
C GLY A 113 -12.90 7.43 13.03
N ARG A 114 -11.87 7.49 13.89
CA ARG A 114 -11.11 8.72 14.20
C ARG A 114 -10.26 9.17 13.02
N THR A 115 -9.78 8.23 12.21
CA THR A 115 -9.01 8.45 10.98
C THR A 115 -9.72 7.75 9.81
N ALA A 116 -9.51 8.26 8.59
CA ALA A 116 -10.16 7.75 7.38
C ALA A 116 -9.44 6.52 6.79
N ALA A 117 -8.12 6.48 6.91
CA ALA A 117 -7.27 5.43 6.36
C ALA A 117 -5.92 5.40 7.10
N ILE A 118 -5.16 4.33 6.85
CA ILE A 118 -3.75 4.22 7.23
C ILE A 118 -2.87 4.32 5.99
N VAL A 119 -1.80 5.11 6.09
CA VAL A 119 -0.70 5.17 5.13
C VAL A 119 0.56 4.70 5.84
N THR A 120 1.17 3.62 5.38
CA THR A 120 2.34 3.05 6.09
C THR A 120 3.65 3.39 5.39
N ALA A 121 4.59 3.98 6.12
CA ALA A 121 6.00 4.02 5.76
C ALA A 121 6.68 2.65 6.02
N PRO A 122 7.91 2.42 5.52
CA PRO A 122 8.54 1.10 5.58
C PRO A 122 8.94 0.68 7.01
N LEU A 123 8.89 -0.63 7.28
CA LEU A 123 9.42 -1.23 8.52
C LEU A 123 10.48 -2.28 8.21
N ASN A 124 11.37 -2.53 9.17
CA ASN A 124 12.39 -3.57 9.07
C ASN A 124 11.92 -4.86 9.77
N LYS A 125 11.91 -5.98 9.04
CA LYS A 125 11.41 -7.27 9.54
C LYS A 125 12.30 -7.84 10.65
N GLU A 126 13.61 -7.65 10.55
CA GLU A 126 14.57 -8.14 11.55
C GLU A 126 14.44 -7.33 12.86
N ALA A 127 14.28 -6.00 12.76
CA ALA A 127 14.00 -5.16 13.92
C ALA A 127 12.68 -5.56 14.61
N LEU A 128 11.62 -5.80 13.82
CA LEU A 128 10.32 -6.25 14.31
C LEU A 128 10.42 -7.60 15.07
N ASN A 129 11.16 -8.56 14.52
CA ASN A 129 11.42 -9.84 15.18
C ASN A 129 12.24 -9.68 16.46
N LYS A 130 13.27 -8.81 16.44
CA LYS A 130 14.10 -8.51 17.62
C LYS A 130 13.29 -7.88 18.76
N ALA A 131 12.20 -7.20 18.43
CA ALA A 131 11.25 -6.63 19.37
C ALA A 131 10.21 -7.65 19.90
N GLY A 132 10.27 -8.92 19.47
CA GLY A 132 9.34 -9.98 19.88
C GLY A 132 8.05 -10.05 19.04
N TYR A 133 7.95 -9.29 17.93
CA TYR A 133 6.80 -9.31 17.03
C TYR A 133 7.11 -10.14 15.79
N HIS A 134 6.63 -11.38 15.78
CA HIS A 134 6.95 -12.37 14.73
C HIS A 134 5.96 -12.32 13.56
N PHE A 135 6.05 -11.26 12.76
CA PHE A 135 5.26 -11.13 11.53
C PHE A 135 6.15 -11.14 10.28
N PRO A 136 5.71 -11.80 9.19
CA PRO A 136 6.46 -11.80 7.93
C PRO A 136 6.40 -10.45 7.18
N GLY A 137 5.46 -9.57 7.54
CA GLY A 137 5.31 -8.25 6.93
C GLY A 137 4.06 -7.49 7.40
N HIS A 138 3.83 -6.33 6.78
CA HIS A 138 2.68 -5.47 7.06
C HIS A 138 1.34 -6.17 6.85
N THR A 139 1.19 -6.92 5.75
CA THR A 139 -0.09 -7.51 5.35
C THR A 139 -0.61 -8.49 6.40
N GLU A 140 0.26 -9.36 6.90
CA GLU A 140 -0.08 -10.39 7.88
C GLU A 140 -0.29 -9.78 9.26
N MET A 141 0.49 -8.76 9.62
CA MET A 141 0.29 -8.01 10.86
C MET A 141 -1.05 -7.25 10.86
N LEU A 142 -1.39 -6.58 9.75
CA LEU A 142 -2.68 -5.89 9.60
C LEU A 142 -3.85 -6.88 9.62
N ALA A 143 -3.71 -8.03 8.96
CA ALA A 143 -4.72 -9.08 9.00
C ALA A 143 -4.95 -9.59 10.43
N HIS A 144 -3.88 -9.81 11.19
CA HIS A 144 -3.95 -10.17 12.61
C HIS A 144 -4.67 -9.10 13.44
N LEU A 145 -4.22 -7.84 13.34
CA LEU A 145 -4.78 -6.72 14.11
C LEU A 145 -6.24 -6.40 13.75
N THR A 146 -6.68 -6.74 12.54
CA THR A 146 -8.04 -6.47 12.06
C THR A 146 -8.95 -7.71 12.08
N GLY A 147 -8.44 -8.87 12.49
CA GLY A 147 -9.21 -10.11 12.61
C GLY A 147 -9.66 -10.72 11.27
N VAL A 148 -9.04 -10.36 10.16
CA VAL A 148 -9.40 -10.90 8.83
C VAL A 148 -8.42 -11.98 8.38
N ARG A 149 -8.94 -12.99 7.66
CA ARG A 149 -8.15 -14.15 7.20
C ARG A 149 -7.63 -14.03 5.77
N GLY A 150 -7.99 -12.97 5.04
CA GLY A 150 -7.58 -12.80 3.65
C GLY A 150 -7.56 -11.35 3.23
N SER A 151 -6.55 -10.99 2.46
CA SER A 151 -6.42 -9.69 1.80
C SER A 151 -5.96 -9.89 0.35
N VAL A 152 -6.07 -8.82 -0.44
CA VAL A 152 -5.62 -8.79 -1.81
C VAL A 152 -4.70 -7.60 -1.99
N MET A 153 -3.50 -7.86 -2.51
CA MET A 153 -2.56 -6.81 -2.85
C MET A 153 -2.95 -6.21 -4.20
N LEU A 154 -3.15 -4.90 -4.23
CA LEU A 154 -3.27 -4.09 -5.44
C LEU A 154 -2.05 -3.17 -5.51
N LEU A 155 -1.24 -3.36 -6.55
CA LEU A 155 -0.15 -2.44 -6.87
C LEU A 155 -0.66 -1.39 -7.84
N ALA A 156 -0.38 -0.11 -7.57
CA ALA A 156 -0.89 0.99 -8.36
C ALA A 156 0.21 2.01 -8.71
N HIS A 157 0.26 2.41 -9.98
CA HIS A 157 1.12 3.48 -10.49
C HIS A 157 0.46 4.09 -11.74
N GLY A 158 0.13 5.38 -11.71
CA GLY A 158 -0.60 6.02 -12.80
C GLY A 158 -1.92 5.31 -13.15
N ASN A 159 -2.06 4.86 -14.40
CA ASN A 159 -3.19 4.05 -14.87
C ASN A 159 -3.00 2.53 -14.67
N MET A 160 -1.82 2.09 -14.22
CA MET A 160 -1.54 0.69 -13.92
C MET A 160 -2.10 0.34 -12.55
N ARG A 161 -3.12 -0.50 -12.50
CA ARG A 161 -3.71 -1.04 -11.26
C ARG A 161 -3.75 -2.56 -11.38
N VAL A 162 -2.91 -3.24 -10.61
CA VAL A 162 -2.70 -4.69 -10.76
C VAL A 162 -2.91 -5.40 -9.43
N SER A 163 -4.00 -6.16 -9.34
CA SER A 163 -4.28 -7.04 -8.19
C SER A 163 -3.69 -8.42 -8.38
N HIS A 164 -3.39 -9.12 -7.28
CA HIS A 164 -2.69 -10.41 -7.33
C HIS A 164 -3.51 -11.54 -6.70
N VAL A 165 -3.68 -12.64 -7.43
CA VAL A 165 -4.28 -13.88 -6.91
C VAL A 165 -3.36 -14.47 -5.82
N SER A 166 -2.07 -14.62 -6.11
CA SER A 166 -1.04 -14.98 -5.13
C SER A 166 0.11 -13.98 -5.09
N THR A 167 0.71 -13.80 -3.91
CA THR A 167 1.85 -12.91 -3.67
C THR A 167 3.11 -13.73 -3.38
N HIS A 168 3.64 -13.70 -2.16
CA HIS A 168 4.91 -14.32 -1.79
C HIS A 168 4.76 -15.84 -1.57
N VAL A 169 4.73 -16.62 -2.65
CA VAL A 169 4.72 -18.09 -2.65
C VAL A 169 5.77 -18.62 -3.62
N ALA A 170 6.23 -19.86 -3.42
CA ALA A 170 7.07 -20.52 -4.40
C ALA A 170 6.32 -20.69 -5.73
N LEU A 171 7.03 -20.57 -6.85
CA LEU A 171 6.40 -20.62 -8.18
C LEU A 171 5.67 -21.95 -8.44
N GLU A 172 6.20 -23.06 -7.92
CA GLU A 172 5.57 -24.40 -7.98
C GLU A 172 4.23 -24.49 -7.24
N ASP A 173 3.97 -23.58 -6.28
CA ASP A 173 2.72 -23.53 -5.53
C ASP A 173 1.68 -22.60 -6.17
N VAL A 174 2.09 -21.72 -7.09
CA VAL A 174 1.18 -20.76 -7.74
C VAL A 174 -0.07 -21.44 -8.32
N PRO A 175 0.04 -22.55 -9.10
CA PRO A 175 -1.14 -23.19 -9.66
C PRO A 175 -2.14 -23.67 -8.59
N LYS A 176 -1.66 -24.07 -7.41
CA LYS A 176 -2.50 -24.54 -6.29
C LYS A 176 -3.24 -23.39 -5.61
N ARG A 177 -2.76 -22.16 -5.74
CA ARG A 177 -3.37 -20.95 -5.16
C ARG A 177 -4.53 -20.41 -6.00
N LEU A 178 -4.58 -20.78 -7.28
CA LEU A 178 -5.67 -20.41 -8.18
C LEU A 178 -6.88 -21.33 -7.92
N THR A 179 -7.79 -20.88 -7.06
CA THR A 179 -9.10 -21.51 -6.83
C THR A 179 -10.23 -20.58 -7.28
N PRO A 180 -11.43 -21.10 -7.59
CA PRO A 180 -12.57 -20.26 -7.93
C PRO A 180 -12.88 -19.21 -6.86
N GLU A 181 -12.83 -19.59 -5.59
CA GLU A 181 -13.13 -18.72 -4.44
C GLU A 181 -12.09 -17.61 -4.32
N ARG A 182 -10.80 -17.94 -4.49
CA ARG A 182 -9.72 -16.97 -4.41
C ARG A 182 -9.80 -15.98 -5.57
N LEU A 183 -9.97 -16.47 -6.80
CA LEU A 183 -10.08 -15.60 -7.97
C LEU A 183 -11.31 -14.69 -7.86
N ARG A 184 -12.46 -15.23 -7.45
CA ARG A 184 -13.68 -14.43 -7.23
C ARG A 184 -13.47 -13.34 -6.19
N MET A 185 -12.89 -13.67 -5.04
CA MET A 185 -12.56 -12.69 -4.00
C MET A 185 -11.68 -11.55 -4.53
N VAL A 186 -10.68 -11.88 -5.35
CA VAL A 186 -9.79 -10.87 -5.95
C VAL A 186 -10.56 -9.97 -6.89
N ILE A 187 -11.38 -10.53 -7.78
CA ILE A 187 -12.22 -9.76 -8.72
C ILE A 187 -13.13 -8.79 -7.96
N ASP A 188 -13.85 -9.27 -6.94
CA ASP A 188 -14.81 -8.46 -6.18
C ASP A 188 -14.11 -7.31 -5.47
N LEU A 189 -13.00 -7.60 -4.76
CA LEU A 189 -12.24 -6.60 -4.03
C LEU A 189 -11.60 -5.57 -4.97
N THR A 190 -11.11 -5.99 -6.14
CA THR A 190 -10.59 -5.08 -7.17
C THR A 190 -11.70 -4.18 -7.71
N ASN A 191 -12.87 -4.71 -8.03
CA ASN A 191 -14.03 -3.92 -8.49
C ASN A 191 -14.44 -2.87 -7.44
N ASP A 192 -14.55 -3.28 -6.18
CA ASP A 192 -14.91 -2.37 -5.08
C ASP A 192 -13.88 -1.25 -4.90
N ALA A 193 -12.59 -1.57 -4.99
CA ALA A 193 -11.53 -0.59 -4.93
C ALA A 193 -11.62 0.44 -6.07
N LEU A 194 -11.87 -0.01 -7.30
CA LEU A 194 -12.01 0.86 -8.47
C LEU A 194 -13.23 1.77 -8.36
N ARG A 195 -14.36 1.26 -7.86
CA ARG A 195 -15.54 2.08 -7.57
C ARG A 195 -15.24 3.16 -6.54
N ARG A 196 -14.53 2.82 -5.46
CA ARG A 196 -14.08 3.81 -4.45
C ARG A 196 -13.11 4.84 -5.03
N LEU A 197 -12.33 4.48 -6.05
CA LEU A 197 -11.47 5.40 -6.78
C LEU A 197 -12.22 6.31 -7.77
N GLY A 198 -13.55 6.20 -7.85
CA GLY A 198 -14.43 7.01 -8.69
C GLY A 198 -14.81 6.38 -10.02
N ILE A 199 -14.47 5.11 -10.26
CA ILE A 199 -14.78 4.43 -11.52
C ILE A 199 -16.14 3.74 -11.39
N ALA A 200 -17.18 4.38 -11.93
CA ALA A 200 -18.57 3.92 -11.74
C ALA A 200 -18.84 2.51 -12.32
N ARG A 201 -18.21 2.17 -13.45
CA ARG A 201 -18.31 0.86 -14.12
C ARG A 201 -16.90 0.34 -14.42
N PRO A 202 -16.22 -0.27 -13.43
CA PRO A 202 -14.86 -0.74 -13.63
C PRO A 202 -14.80 -1.89 -14.63
N LYS A 203 -13.87 -1.80 -15.58
CA LYS A 203 -13.55 -2.87 -16.51
C LYS A 203 -12.25 -3.57 -16.12
N ILE A 204 -12.34 -4.85 -15.76
CA ILE A 204 -11.21 -5.60 -15.18
C ILE A 204 -10.78 -6.72 -16.13
N ALA A 205 -9.49 -6.77 -16.46
CA ALA A 205 -8.93 -7.88 -17.20
C ALA A 205 -8.28 -8.92 -16.28
N ILE A 206 -8.50 -10.20 -16.55
CA ILE A 206 -7.92 -11.31 -15.78
C ILE A 206 -6.83 -11.96 -16.62
N ALA A 207 -5.59 -11.97 -16.12
CA ALA A 207 -4.48 -12.61 -16.80
C ALA A 207 -4.68 -14.12 -16.83
N ALA A 208 -4.19 -14.77 -17.88
CA ALA A 208 -4.00 -16.20 -17.88
C ALA A 208 -2.92 -16.60 -16.87
N LEU A 209 -3.06 -17.77 -16.26
CA LEU A 209 -1.98 -18.39 -15.48
C LEU A 209 -0.91 -18.93 -16.43
N ASN A 210 -1.33 -19.69 -17.44
CA ASN A 210 -0.44 -20.32 -18.39
C ASN A 210 -0.16 -19.40 -19.58
N PRO A 211 1.00 -19.56 -20.25
CA PRO A 211 1.25 -18.86 -21.51
C PRO A 211 0.14 -19.19 -22.51
N HIS A 212 -0.25 -18.20 -23.32
CA HIS A 212 -1.33 -18.33 -24.31
C HIS A 212 -2.67 -18.84 -23.73
N ALA A 213 -2.96 -18.58 -22.46
CA ALA A 213 -4.16 -19.07 -21.78
C ALA A 213 -4.31 -20.61 -21.81
N GLY A 214 -3.17 -21.32 -21.79
CA GLY A 214 -3.13 -22.78 -21.80
C GLY A 214 -3.19 -23.39 -23.19
N GLU A 215 -3.37 -22.61 -24.27
CA GLU A 215 -3.40 -23.07 -25.67
C GLU A 215 -4.30 -24.31 -25.86
N GLY A 216 -5.60 -24.16 -25.56
CA GLY A 216 -6.56 -25.27 -25.64
C GLY A 216 -6.32 -26.42 -24.65
N GLY A 217 -5.48 -26.21 -23.63
CA GLY A 217 -5.11 -27.19 -22.62
C GLY A 217 -3.72 -27.82 -22.83
N LEU A 218 -3.02 -27.46 -23.91
CA LEU A 218 -1.67 -27.95 -24.21
C LEU A 218 -0.64 -27.53 -23.16
N PHE A 219 -0.76 -26.32 -22.59
CA PHE A 219 0.19 -25.76 -21.63
C PHE A 219 -0.33 -25.75 -20.18
N GLY A 220 -1.38 -26.53 -19.90
CA GLY A 220 -2.05 -26.54 -18.62
C GLY A 220 -3.53 -26.21 -18.76
N ARG A 221 -4.32 -26.61 -17.76
CA ARG A 221 -5.78 -26.52 -17.81
C ARG A 221 -6.39 -25.58 -16.77
N GLN A 222 -5.61 -24.98 -15.90
CA GLN A 222 -6.11 -24.10 -14.83
C GLN A 222 -6.95 -22.93 -15.39
N ASP A 223 -6.56 -22.40 -16.56
CA ASP A 223 -7.31 -21.34 -17.24
C ASP A 223 -8.69 -21.81 -17.73
N ILE A 224 -8.79 -23.07 -18.19
CA ILE A 224 -10.03 -23.69 -18.67
C ILE A 224 -10.91 -24.14 -17.50
N ASP A 225 -10.30 -24.81 -16.53
CA ASP A 225 -11.03 -25.54 -15.48
C ASP A 225 -11.37 -24.62 -14.29
N VAL A 226 -10.64 -23.51 -14.08
CA VAL A 226 -10.83 -22.58 -12.95
C VAL A 226 -11.11 -21.14 -13.41
N SER A 227 -10.22 -20.54 -14.20
CA SER A 227 -10.33 -19.11 -14.53
C SER A 227 -11.57 -18.81 -15.37
N ALA A 228 -11.75 -19.48 -16.51
CA ALA A 228 -12.85 -19.21 -17.43
C ALA A 228 -14.25 -19.38 -16.79
N PRO A 229 -14.55 -20.47 -16.04
CA PRO A 229 -15.83 -20.61 -15.36
C PRO A 229 -16.06 -19.54 -14.29
N THR A 230 -15.01 -19.17 -13.54
CA THR A 230 -15.11 -18.13 -12.50
C THR A 230 -15.38 -16.75 -13.10
N ILE A 231 -14.72 -16.42 -14.22
CA ILE A 231 -14.92 -15.18 -14.97
C ILE A 231 -16.33 -15.14 -15.55
N ALA A 232 -16.79 -16.22 -16.18
CA ALA A 232 -18.14 -16.31 -16.73
C ALA A 232 -19.21 -16.08 -15.64
N LYS A 233 -19.00 -16.62 -14.43
CA LYS A 233 -19.87 -16.35 -13.28
C LYS A 233 -19.83 -14.88 -12.83
N ALA A 234 -18.65 -14.27 -12.75
CA ALA A 234 -18.52 -12.85 -12.41
C ALA A 234 -19.24 -11.94 -13.42
N VAL A 235 -19.17 -12.28 -14.72
CA VAL A 235 -19.90 -11.58 -15.78
C VAL A 235 -21.41 -11.78 -15.64
N ALA A 236 -21.87 -13.01 -15.35
CA ALA A 236 -23.28 -13.30 -15.12
C ALA A 236 -23.84 -12.53 -13.90
N ASP A 237 -23.00 -12.29 -12.89
CA ASP A 237 -23.31 -11.47 -11.72
C ASP A 237 -23.24 -9.95 -11.99
N GLY A 238 -22.98 -9.54 -13.25
CA GLY A 238 -23.06 -8.15 -13.70
C GLY A 238 -21.75 -7.35 -13.65
N LEU A 239 -20.61 -8.00 -13.43
CA LEU A 239 -19.30 -7.34 -13.48
C LEU A 239 -18.77 -7.26 -14.92
N ASP A 240 -18.11 -6.15 -15.26
CA ASP A 240 -17.43 -6.00 -16.56
C ASP A 240 -16.01 -6.57 -16.46
N VAL A 241 -15.92 -7.90 -16.64
CA VAL A 241 -14.69 -8.67 -16.50
C VAL A 241 -14.37 -9.39 -17.80
N VAL A 242 -13.11 -9.34 -18.24
CA VAL A 242 -12.64 -9.99 -19.46
C VAL A 242 -11.46 -10.91 -19.16
N GLY A 243 -11.48 -12.15 -19.67
CA GLY A 243 -10.34 -13.05 -19.61
C GLY A 243 -10.73 -14.53 -19.73
N PRO A 244 -9.76 -15.45 -19.53
CA PRO A 244 -8.35 -15.16 -19.28
C PRO A 244 -7.66 -14.54 -20.51
N VAL A 245 -6.85 -13.50 -20.31
CA VAL A 245 -6.09 -12.81 -21.35
C VAL A 245 -4.62 -13.22 -21.25
N PRO A 246 -3.92 -13.55 -22.35
CA PRO A 246 -2.49 -13.89 -22.32
C PRO A 246 -1.66 -12.80 -21.60
N GLY A 247 -0.80 -13.23 -20.67
CA GLY A 247 -0.06 -12.35 -19.77
C GLY A 247 0.89 -11.37 -20.47
N ASP A 248 1.39 -11.73 -21.64
CA ASP A 248 2.22 -10.88 -22.50
C ASP A 248 1.43 -9.75 -23.18
N THR A 249 0.11 -9.91 -23.36
CA THR A 249 -0.75 -8.91 -24.02
C THR A 249 -1.59 -8.08 -23.05
N ILE A 250 -1.95 -8.62 -21.88
CA ILE A 250 -2.85 -7.95 -20.93
C ILE A 250 -2.29 -6.61 -20.44
N PHE A 251 -0.99 -6.54 -20.11
CA PHE A 251 -0.41 -5.32 -19.55
C PHE A 251 -0.15 -4.24 -20.61
N VAL A 252 0.06 -4.64 -21.88
CA VAL A 252 0.10 -3.71 -23.01
C VAL A 252 -1.27 -3.05 -23.19
N LYS A 253 -2.35 -3.84 -23.11
CA LYS A 253 -3.74 -3.34 -23.20
C LYS A 253 -4.14 -2.49 -21.99
N LEU A 254 -3.70 -2.87 -20.79
CA LEU A 254 -3.90 -2.07 -19.57
C LEU A 254 -3.22 -0.71 -19.69
N ARG A 255 -1.95 -0.67 -20.09
CA ARG A 255 -1.22 0.58 -20.32
C ARG A 255 -1.91 1.47 -21.36
N ALA A 256 -2.50 0.87 -22.39
CA ALA A 256 -3.27 1.55 -23.42
C ALA A 256 -4.68 2.01 -22.97
N GLY A 257 -5.07 1.78 -21.71
CA GLY A 257 -6.34 2.22 -21.16
C GLY A 257 -7.56 1.41 -21.61
N GLN A 258 -7.37 0.19 -22.12
CA GLN A 258 -8.50 -0.68 -22.50
C GLN A 258 -9.23 -1.29 -21.30
N PHE A 259 -8.59 -1.25 -20.13
CA PHE A 259 -9.04 -1.78 -18.84
C PHE A 259 -8.69 -0.78 -17.73
N ASP A 260 -9.46 -0.78 -16.64
CA ASP A 260 -9.22 0.05 -15.46
C ASP A 260 -8.27 -0.61 -14.46
N ALA A 261 -8.19 -1.95 -14.50
CA ALA A 261 -7.26 -2.78 -13.75
C ALA A 261 -7.02 -4.13 -14.44
N ALA A 262 -5.93 -4.79 -14.03
CA ALA A 262 -5.67 -6.20 -14.31
C ALA A 262 -5.58 -7.02 -13.02
N VAL A 263 -5.95 -8.30 -13.10
CA VAL A 263 -5.69 -9.31 -12.07
C VAL A 263 -4.59 -10.23 -12.58
N ALA A 264 -3.42 -10.16 -11.95
CA ALA A 264 -2.30 -11.06 -12.15
C ALA A 264 -2.48 -12.33 -11.32
N MET A 265 -2.07 -13.46 -11.87
CA MET A 265 -2.15 -14.77 -11.22
C MET A 265 -1.07 -14.94 -10.15
N TYR A 266 0.10 -14.32 -10.30
CA TYR A 266 1.19 -14.39 -9.34
C TYR A 266 2.00 -13.09 -9.28
N HIS A 267 2.85 -12.98 -8.27
CA HIS A 267 3.63 -11.78 -7.95
C HIS A 267 4.36 -11.21 -9.16
N ASP A 268 5.28 -11.97 -9.76
CA ASP A 268 6.15 -11.45 -10.83
C ASP A 268 5.37 -11.11 -12.11
N GLN A 269 4.26 -11.80 -12.40
CA GLN A 269 3.40 -11.48 -13.54
C GLN A 269 2.88 -10.04 -13.46
N GLY A 270 2.52 -9.56 -12.27
CA GLY A 270 2.00 -8.22 -12.06
C GLY A 270 3.05 -7.18 -11.65
N HIS A 271 4.08 -7.57 -10.89
CA HIS A 271 5.10 -6.64 -10.40
C HIS A 271 6.03 -6.16 -11.51
N ILE A 272 6.47 -7.06 -12.39
CA ILE A 272 7.38 -6.72 -13.50
C ILE A 272 6.81 -5.57 -14.35
N PRO A 273 5.59 -5.65 -14.91
CA PRO A 273 5.07 -4.59 -15.78
C PRO A 273 4.84 -3.27 -15.05
N VAL A 274 4.43 -3.30 -13.77
CA VAL A 274 4.24 -2.06 -13.00
C VAL A 274 5.57 -1.40 -12.68
N LYS A 275 6.57 -2.17 -12.21
CA LYS A 275 7.89 -1.62 -11.87
C LYS A 275 8.66 -1.13 -13.08
N LEU A 276 8.54 -1.80 -14.24
CA LEU A 276 9.14 -1.32 -15.49
C LEU A 276 8.59 0.04 -15.93
N LEU A 277 7.37 0.41 -15.51
CA LEU A 277 6.75 1.69 -15.84
C LEU A 277 6.94 2.75 -14.75
N GLY A 278 6.93 2.34 -13.47
CA GLY A 278 7.03 3.26 -12.34
C GLY A 278 8.44 3.54 -11.85
N PHE A 279 9.42 2.70 -12.22
CA PHE A 279 10.79 2.86 -11.74
C PHE A 279 11.70 3.35 -12.86
N GLN A 280 12.47 4.40 -12.57
CA GLN A 280 13.47 4.93 -13.48
C GLN A 280 14.86 4.69 -12.91
N VAL A 281 15.72 4.08 -13.73
CA VAL A 281 17.15 3.94 -13.45
C VAL A 281 17.90 4.73 -14.49
N ASP A 282 18.81 5.58 -14.02
CA ASP A 282 19.73 6.30 -14.89
C ASP A 282 20.63 5.30 -15.63
N PRO A 283 20.55 5.20 -16.97
CA PRO A 283 21.36 4.24 -17.71
C PRO A 283 22.86 4.56 -17.67
N ALA A 284 23.25 5.82 -17.42
CA ALA A 284 24.64 6.23 -17.34
C ALA A 284 25.25 5.95 -15.96
N THR A 285 24.47 6.07 -14.88
CA THR A 285 24.99 5.96 -13.51
C THR A 285 24.52 4.73 -12.75
N GLY A 286 23.51 4.01 -13.25
CA GLY A 286 22.87 2.89 -12.57
C GLY A 286 22.08 3.29 -11.31
N ARG A 287 21.90 4.60 -11.07
CA ARG A 287 21.18 5.11 -9.90
C ARG A 287 19.67 5.09 -10.14
N TRP A 288 18.93 4.62 -9.15
CA TRP A 288 17.47 4.74 -9.12
C TRP A 288 17.10 6.22 -8.96
N GLN A 289 16.40 6.78 -9.94
CA GLN A 289 15.96 8.18 -9.97
C GLN A 289 14.52 8.32 -9.45
N GLU A 290 13.66 7.37 -9.80
CA GLU A 290 12.25 7.37 -9.38
C GLU A 290 11.86 5.96 -8.95
N LEU A 291 11.24 5.87 -7.77
CA LEU A 291 10.64 4.66 -7.22
C LEU A 291 9.17 4.98 -6.96
N SER A 292 8.37 5.10 -8.02
CA SER A 292 6.95 5.42 -7.93
C SER A 292 6.11 4.13 -7.96
N GLY A 293 5.06 4.09 -7.13
CA GLY A 293 4.27 2.89 -6.89
C GLY A 293 3.69 2.85 -5.48
N VAL A 294 2.42 2.45 -5.40
CA VAL A 294 1.65 2.34 -4.15
C VAL A 294 1.15 0.92 -3.98
N ASN A 295 1.38 0.36 -2.81
CA ASN A 295 0.79 -0.90 -2.40
C ASN A 295 -0.49 -0.65 -1.61
N ILE A 296 -1.62 -1.16 -2.11
CA ILE A 296 -2.93 -1.03 -1.51
C ILE A 296 -3.38 -2.40 -1.04
N THR A 297 -3.78 -2.50 0.24
CA THR A 297 -4.25 -3.76 0.82
C THR A 297 -5.77 -3.80 0.85
N LEU A 298 -6.36 -4.56 -0.06
CA LEU A 298 -7.80 -4.72 -0.19
C LEU A 298 -8.31 -5.84 0.73
N GLY A 299 -9.59 -5.76 1.11
CA GLY A 299 -10.27 -6.76 1.95
C GLY A 299 -10.12 -6.54 3.46
N LEU A 300 -9.31 -5.56 3.89
CA LEU A 300 -9.28 -5.11 5.28
C LEU A 300 -10.55 -4.31 5.62
N PRO A 301 -11.00 -4.30 6.90
CA PRO A 301 -12.10 -3.45 7.34
C PRO A 301 -11.73 -1.95 7.43
N ILE A 302 -10.48 -1.63 7.08
CA ILE A 302 -9.90 -0.29 7.04
C ILE A 302 -9.23 -0.08 5.68
N ILE A 303 -9.10 1.17 5.24
CA ILE A 303 -8.31 1.50 4.06
C ILE A 303 -6.84 1.54 4.47
N ARG A 304 -5.98 0.84 3.72
CA ARG A 304 -4.53 0.92 3.90
C ARG A 304 -3.80 1.05 2.57
N THR A 305 -2.96 2.07 2.48
CA THR A 305 -1.96 2.28 1.42
C THR A 305 -0.55 2.26 2.00
N SER A 306 0.45 2.09 1.15
CA SER A 306 1.85 1.97 1.54
C SER A 306 2.75 2.35 0.40
N VAL A 307 3.93 2.84 0.76
CA VAL A 307 5.05 2.91 -0.17
C VAL A 307 5.46 1.50 -0.64
N ASP A 308 6.11 1.42 -1.81
CA ASP A 308 6.57 0.16 -2.43
C ASP A 308 8.08 -0.11 -2.27
N HIS A 309 8.75 0.67 -1.41
CA HIS A 309 10.17 0.49 -1.09
C HIS A 309 10.40 0.09 0.38
N GLY A 310 11.61 -0.40 0.67
CA GLY A 310 12.03 -0.80 2.02
C GLY A 310 12.49 0.38 2.89
N THR A 311 13.04 0.07 4.06
CA THR A 311 13.53 1.06 5.05
C THR A 311 14.80 1.79 4.66
N ALA A 312 15.54 1.27 3.67
CA ALA A 312 16.76 1.87 3.13
C ALA A 312 17.72 2.40 4.21
N PHE A 313 18.08 1.53 5.16
CA PHE A 313 18.94 1.87 6.31
C PHE A 313 20.28 2.48 5.90
N ASP A 314 20.79 2.09 4.73
CA ASP A 314 22.04 2.58 4.16
C ASP A 314 22.01 4.08 3.82
N ILE A 315 20.82 4.67 3.62
CA ILE A 315 20.63 6.10 3.35
C ILE A 315 19.83 6.84 4.42
N ALA A 316 19.39 6.16 5.49
CA ALA A 316 18.60 6.76 6.56
C ALA A 316 19.36 7.93 7.23
N GLY A 317 18.67 9.06 7.38
CA GLY A 317 19.22 10.28 8.00
C GLY A 317 20.19 11.08 7.12
N LYS A 318 20.36 10.71 5.84
CA LYS A 318 21.23 11.43 4.90
C LYS A 318 20.53 12.56 4.14
N GLY A 319 19.21 12.68 4.23
CA GLY A 319 18.45 13.72 3.53
C GLY A 319 18.23 13.44 2.04
N ILE A 320 18.53 12.24 1.54
CA ILE A 320 18.48 11.88 0.11
C ILE A 320 17.35 10.91 -0.27
N ALA A 321 16.54 10.44 0.69
CA ALA A 321 15.40 9.58 0.38
C ALA A 321 14.29 10.37 -0.33
N ASN A 322 13.61 9.74 -1.28
CA ASN A 322 12.54 10.35 -2.06
C ASN A 322 11.16 10.04 -1.44
N GLU A 323 10.32 11.07 -1.31
CA GLU A 323 9.00 11.04 -0.67
C GLU A 323 7.83 10.78 -1.63
N HIS A 324 8.05 10.71 -2.94
CA HIS A 324 6.99 10.67 -3.95
C HIS A 324 6.07 9.46 -3.77
N SER A 325 6.62 8.27 -3.49
CA SER A 325 5.81 7.08 -3.22
C SER A 325 4.90 7.26 -2.00
N LEU A 326 5.35 8.00 -0.98
CA LEU A 326 4.53 8.32 0.20
C LEU A 326 3.42 9.31 -0.14
N ILE A 327 3.73 10.35 -0.94
CA ILE A 327 2.74 11.32 -1.41
C ILE A 327 1.66 10.61 -2.25
N GLU A 328 2.06 9.74 -3.19
CA GLU A 328 1.11 8.94 -3.97
C GLU A 328 0.26 8.02 -3.08
N ALA A 329 0.86 7.42 -2.04
CA ALA A 329 0.13 6.59 -1.09
C ALA A 329 -0.90 7.40 -0.28
N ILE A 330 -0.59 8.65 0.07
CA ILE A 330 -1.51 9.61 0.69
C ILE A 330 -2.67 9.93 -0.26
N ASP A 331 -2.37 10.25 -1.53
CA ASP A 331 -3.39 10.58 -2.53
C ASP A 331 -4.35 9.40 -2.80
N TYR A 332 -3.83 8.18 -2.89
CA TYR A 332 -4.67 6.98 -3.02
C TYR A 332 -5.54 6.76 -1.79
N ALA A 333 -5.01 6.97 -0.58
CA ALA A 333 -5.77 6.81 0.65
C ALA A 333 -6.92 7.82 0.74
N GLU A 334 -6.67 9.08 0.40
CA GLU A 334 -7.69 10.14 0.37
C GLU A 334 -8.81 9.81 -0.61
N ARG A 335 -8.47 9.42 -1.85
CA ARG A 335 -9.45 9.05 -2.88
C ARG A 335 -10.32 7.86 -2.47
N LEU A 336 -9.69 6.81 -1.94
CA LEU A 336 -10.41 5.62 -1.45
C LEU A 336 -11.34 5.96 -0.27
N ALA A 337 -10.92 6.86 0.62
CA ALA A 337 -11.72 7.30 1.75
C ALA A 337 -12.91 8.17 1.32
N ALA A 338 -12.71 9.06 0.36
CA ALA A 338 -13.77 9.89 -0.21
C ALA A 338 -14.89 9.06 -0.85
N GLY A 339 -14.53 8.04 -1.65
CA GLY A 339 -15.50 7.14 -2.27
C GLY A 339 -16.33 6.31 -1.28
N THR A 340 -15.80 6.04 -0.08
CA THR A 340 -16.53 5.32 0.98
C THR A 340 -17.65 6.19 1.59
N SER A 341 -17.44 7.50 1.65
CA SER A 341 -18.44 8.44 2.20
C SER A 341 -19.64 8.61 1.25
N ALA A 342 -19.41 8.59 -0.06
CA ALA A 342 -20.45 8.66 -1.08
C ALA A 342 -21.29 7.37 -1.20
N ALA A 343 -20.74 6.21 -0.81
CA ALA A 343 -21.47 4.94 -0.82
C ALA A 343 -22.40 4.74 0.41
N LYS A 344 -22.27 5.57 1.44
CA LYS A 344 -23.09 5.55 2.66
C LYS A 344 -24.16 6.65 2.72
N SER A 345 -24.19 7.55 1.73
CA SER A 345 -25.19 8.60 1.54
C SER A 345 -26.22 8.19 0.49
#